data_AF-A0A8J6UKA4-F1
#
_entry.id   AF-A0A8J6UKA4-F1
#
_cell.length_a   1.000
_cell.length_b   1.000
_cell.length_c   1.000
_cell.angle_alpha   90.00
_cell.angle_beta   90.00
_cell.angle_gamma   90.00
#
_symmetry.space_group_name_H-M   'P 1'
#
loop_
_entity.id
_entity.type
_entity.pdbx_description
1 polymer ?
#
loop_
_entity_poly.entity_id
_entity_poly.type
_entity_poly.pdbx_seq_one_letter_code
_entity_poly.pdbx_strand_id
1 'polypeptide(L)'
;MLSLAQAAALAPPDGSLFASILPPGSGQLVVVAGGGRDLTWPPELIATHLLRATRGRLVQALLHGAARGADQAIAAAADQLGWLQIACPAAWKQHGRAAGPIRNRQMLQRSLDVLAALPMGAGLLVVGFPGSRGTASLLDQAHRLSRRSAIPIEVLQIPQAA
;
A
#
# COMPACT_ATOMS: atom_id res chain seq x y z
N MET A 1 -63.08 15.11 6.08
CA MET A 1 -61.73 14.59 6.36
C MET A 1 -60.84 14.93 5.18
N LEU A 2 -59.89 15.85 5.39
CA LEU A 2 -58.88 16.23 4.40
C LEU A 2 -57.91 15.06 4.19
N SER A 3 -57.79 14.55 2.96
CA SER A 3 -56.73 13.59 2.60
C SER A 3 -55.53 14.37 2.07
N LEU A 4 -54.43 14.27 2.80
CA LEU A 4 -53.15 14.92 2.50
C LEU A 4 -52.45 14.29 1.28
N ALA A 5 -51.88 15.18 0.48
CA ALA A 5 -50.55 15.14 -0.11
C ALA A 5 -50.23 14.16 -1.26
N GLN A 6 -49.99 14.80 -2.41
CA GLN A 6 -49.08 14.39 -3.48
C GLN A 6 -47.68 14.03 -2.94
N ALA A 7 -47.02 13.08 -3.58
CA ALA A 7 -45.56 13.03 -3.63
C ALA A 7 -45.13 12.57 -5.02
N ALA A 8 -44.70 13.55 -5.83
CA ALA A 8 -44.05 13.34 -7.10
C ALA A 8 -42.57 12.96 -6.89
N ALA A 9 -42.12 12.01 -7.71
CA ALA A 9 -40.78 11.77 -8.25
C ALA A 9 -39.54 12.16 -7.41
N LEU A 10 -38.72 11.14 -7.10
CA LEU A 10 -37.27 11.32 -6.95
C LEU A 10 -36.57 10.38 -7.94
N ALA A 11 -36.00 10.95 -8.99
CA ALA A 11 -35.02 10.30 -9.86
C ALA A 11 -33.75 9.94 -9.05
N PRO A 12 -32.98 8.91 -9.44
CA PRO A 12 -31.73 8.59 -8.75
C PRO A 12 -30.76 9.78 -8.83
N PRO A 13 -29.99 10.05 -7.77
CA PRO A 13 -29.06 11.18 -7.79
C PRO A 13 -27.96 10.94 -8.83
N ASP A 14 -27.78 11.93 -9.69
CA ASP A 14 -26.71 12.02 -10.68
C ASP A 14 -25.34 11.79 -10.03
N GLY A 15 -24.56 10.84 -10.58
CA GLY A 15 -23.22 10.47 -10.13
C GLY A 15 -22.13 11.54 -10.31
N SER A 16 -22.49 12.82 -10.37
CA SER A 16 -21.60 13.93 -10.73
C SER A 16 -21.17 14.81 -9.55
N LEU A 17 -21.48 14.45 -8.29
CA LEU A 17 -21.20 15.29 -7.12
C LEU A 17 -20.02 14.85 -6.24
N PHE A 18 -19.24 13.86 -6.65
CA PHE A 18 -17.98 13.50 -5.97
C PHE A 18 -16.72 13.93 -6.74
N ALA A 19 -16.84 14.85 -7.70
CA ALA A 19 -15.71 15.59 -8.24
C ALA A 19 -15.22 16.69 -7.27
N SER A 20 -15.25 16.39 -5.96
CA SER A 20 -14.70 17.26 -4.92
C SER A 20 -13.18 17.22 -5.02
N ILE A 21 -12.64 18.16 -5.81
CA ILE A 21 -11.35 18.86 -5.62
C ILE A 21 -10.34 18.00 -4.85
N LEU A 22 -9.79 16.98 -5.53
CA LEU A 22 -8.63 16.26 -5.02
C LEU A 22 -7.42 17.22 -5.13
N PRO A 23 -6.73 17.58 -4.03
CA PRO A 23 -5.44 18.25 -4.14
C PRO A 23 -4.45 17.33 -4.91
N PRO A 24 -3.34 17.85 -5.46
CA PRO A 24 -2.39 17.06 -6.22
C PRO A 24 -1.74 16.00 -5.29
N GLY A 25 -2.32 14.81 -5.37
CA GLY A 25 -2.04 13.65 -4.56
C GLY A 25 -2.92 12.54 -5.09
N SER A 26 -2.50 12.00 -6.23
CA SER A 26 -2.99 10.79 -6.89
C SER A 26 -4.09 10.03 -6.12
N GLY A 27 -5.32 10.01 -6.65
CA GLY A 27 -6.41 9.20 -6.10
C GLY A 27 -6.09 7.70 -6.08
N GLN A 28 -5.00 7.27 -6.73
CA GLN A 28 -4.52 5.90 -6.85
C GLN A 28 -3.13 5.72 -6.23
N LEU A 29 -2.91 4.57 -5.59
CA LEU A 29 -1.65 4.15 -5.00
C LEU A 29 -1.26 2.76 -5.46
N VAL A 30 0.04 2.56 -5.61
CA VAL A 30 0.66 1.25 -5.42
C VAL A 30 1.36 1.27 -4.06
N VAL A 31 1.18 0.20 -3.28
CA VAL A 31 1.76 0.07 -1.94
C VAL A 31 2.87 -0.95 -1.98
N VAL A 32 4.01 -0.65 -1.36
CA VAL A 32 5.04 -1.62 -1.01
C VAL A 32 5.11 -1.68 0.50
N ALA A 33 4.89 -2.86 1.09
CA ALA A 33 4.93 -3.04 2.53
C ALA A 33 5.92 -4.14 2.92
N GLY A 34 6.58 -3.97 4.06
CA GLY A 34 7.44 -4.99 4.63
C GLY A 34 7.77 -4.73 6.09
N GLY A 35 8.23 -5.77 6.79
CA GLY A 35 8.56 -5.66 8.21
C GLY A 35 9.47 -6.78 8.72
N GLY A 36 9.59 -6.86 10.04
CA GLY A 36 10.41 -7.85 10.73
C GLY A 36 9.87 -9.28 10.58
N ARG A 37 10.80 -10.24 10.52
CA ARG A 37 10.44 -11.68 10.43
C ARG A 37 9.86 -12.26 11.71
N ASP A 38 10.16 -11.60 12.82
CA ASP A 38 9.72 -11.97 14.15
C ASP A 38 8.55 -11.09 14.62
N LEU A 39 8.00 -10.24 13.73
CA LEU A 39 6.80 -9.48 14.02
C LEU A 39 5.59 -10.43 14.03
N THR A 40 4.86 -10.42 15.14
CA THR A 40 3.70 -11.31 15.39
C THR A 40 2.39 -10.54 15.48
N TRP A 41 2.31 -9.35 14.86
CA TRP A 41 1.09 -8.55 14.88
C TRP A 41 -0.04 -9.25 14.13
N PRO A 42 -1.28 -9.16 14.64
CA PRO A 42 -2.43 -9.74 13.97
C PRO A 42 -2.70 -9.00 12.64
N PRO A 43 -3.18 -9.69 11.60
CA PRO A 43 -3.49 -9.08 10.30
C PRO A 43 -4.42 -7.87 10.39
N GLU A 44 -5.36 -7.86 11.33
CA GLU A 44 -6.34 -6.77 11.52
C GLU A 44 -5.65 -5.46 11.94
N LEU A 45 -4.60 -5.56 12.76
CA LEU A 45 -3.80 -4.41 13.16
C LEU A 45 -2.97 -3.90 11.98
N ILE A 46 -2.39 -4.81 11.19
CA ILE A 46 -1.69 -4.45 9.95
C ILE A 46 -2.63 -3.75 8.97
N ALA A 47 -3.83 -4.30 8.75
CA ALA A 47 -4.86 -3.72 7.90
C ALA A 47 -5.25 -2.31 8.37
N THR A 48 -5.42 -2.12 9.69
CA THR A 48 -5.71 -0.81 10.28
C THR A 48 -4.61 0.21 9.96
N HIS A 49 -3.34 -0.17 10.09
CA HIS A 49 -2.23 0.71 9.74
C HIS A 49 -2.16 1.01 8.24
N LEU A 50 -2.40 0.00 7.39
CA LEU A 50 -2.43 0.19 5.94
C LEU A 50 -3.54 1.16 5.52
N LEU A 51 -4.77 0.99 6.02
CA LEU A 51 -5.90 1.89 5.76
C LEU A 51 -5.62 3.34 6.19
N ARG A 52 -5.03 3.51 7.38
CA ARG A 52 -4.62 4.85 7.87
C ARG A 52 -3.54 5.46 6.98
N ALA A 53 -2.58 4.66 6.51
CA ALA A 53 -1.49 5.13 5.67
C ALA A 53 -1.96 5.52 4.25
N THR A 54 -2.93 4.79 3.69
CA THR A 54 -3.46 5.07 2.34
C THR A 54 -4.42 6.25 2.33
N ARG A 55 -5.01 6.63 3.47
CA ARG A 55 -5.88 7.82 3.62
C ARG A 55 -7.06 7.82 2.64
N GLY A 56 -7.65 6.65 2.41
CA GLY A 56 -8.81 6.49 1.51
C GLY A 56 -8.47 6.53 0.02
N ARG A 57 -7.20 6.64 -0.37
CA ARG A 57 -6.78 6.50 -1.78
C ARG A 57 -6.97 5.07 -2.27
N LEU A 58 -7.37 4.92 -3.53
CA LEU A 58 -7.58 3.63 -4.17
C LEU A 58 -6.25 2.87 -4.29
N VAL A 59 -6.17 1.66 -3.74
CA VAL A 59 -4.97 0.82 -3.81
C VAL A 59 -5.09 -0.13 -4.99
N GLN A 60 -4.22 0.05 -5.99
CA GLN A 60 -4.20 -0.75 -7.21
C GLN A 60 -3.49 -2.09 -6.99
N ALA A 61 -2.42 -2.09 -6.17
CA ALA A 61 -1.72 -3.29 -5.77
C ALA A 61 -0.93 -3.05 -4.48
N LEU A 62 -0.75 -4.12 -3.70
CA LEU A 62 0.15 -4.19 -2.55
C LEU A 62 1.25 -5.22 -2.82
N LEU A 63 2.51 -4.79 -2.78
CA LEU A 63 3.68 -5.66 -2.91
C LEU A 63 4.26 -5.96 -1.52
N HIS A 64 4.63 -7.22 -1.27
CA HIS A 64 5.27 -7.64 -0.03
C HIS A 64 6.33 -8.72 -0.27
N GLY A 65 7.15 -9.00 0.74
CA GLY A 65 8.34 -9.84 0.58
C GLY A 65 8.15 -11.34 0.69
N ALA A 66 6.93 -11.81 0.97
CA ALA A 66 6.61 -13.21 1.21
C ALA A 66 7.53 -13.92 2.23
N ALA A 67 8.13 -13.18 3.18
CA ALA A 67 8.85 -13.76 4.29
C ALA A 67 7.89 -14.15 5.44
N ARG A 68 8.38 -14.93 6.40
CA ARG A 68 7.67 -15.15 7.66
C ARG A 68 7.47 -13.84 8.45
N GLY A 69 6.49 -13.80 9.35
CA GLY A 69 6.24 -12.66 10.23
C GLY A 69 5.45 -11.55 9.55
N ALA A 70 5.98 -10.33 9.51
CA ALA A 70 5.27 -9.17 8.96
C ALA A 70 4.74 -9.40 7.55
N ASP A 71 5.54 -9.97 6.65
CA ASP A 71 5.13 -10.17 5.25
C ASP A 71 3.96 -11.19 5.11
N GLN A 72 3.77 -12.11 6.06
CA GLN A 72 2.60 -12.99 6.12
C GLN A 72 1.36 -12.25 6.63
N ALA A 73 1.53 -11.44 7.69
CA ALA A 73 0.43 -10.64 8.22
C ALA A 73 -0.03 -9.56 7.22
N ILE A 74 0.90 -9.01 6.43
CA ILE A 74 0.62 -8.09 5.32
C ILE A 74 -0.18 -8.78 4.21
N ALA A 75 0.19 -10.01 3.84
CA ALA A 75 -0.55 -10.78 2.85
C ALA A 75 -2.00 -11.03 3.31
N ALA A 76 -2.17 -11.51 4.54
CA ALA A 76 -3.48 -11.73 5.14
C ALA A 76 -4.29 -10.43 5.27
N ALA A 77 -3.66 -9.31 5.62
CA ALA A 77 -4.31 -8.01 5.66
C ALA A 77 -4.77 -7.55 4.27
N ALA A 78 -3.97 -7.78 3.22
CA ALA A 78 -4.37 -7.46 1.85
C ALA A 78 -5.59 -8.29 1.43
N ASP A 79 -5.63 -9.58 1.77
CA ASP A 79 -6.80 -10.44 1.52
C ASP A 79 -8.04 -9.93 2.26
N GLN A 80 -7.92 -9.55 3.53
CA GLN A 80 -9.02 -8.97 4.32
C GLN A 80 -9.56 -7.66 3.72
N LEU A 81 -8.67 -6.85 3.15
CA LEU A 81 -9.02 -5.57 2.51
C LEU A 81 -9.50 -5.72 1.06
N GLY A 82 -9.45 -6.93 0.50
CA GLY A 82 -9.76 -7.18 -0.91
C GLY A 82 -8.77 -6.53 -1.87
N TRP A 83 -7.53 -6.30 -1.43
CA TRP A 83 -6.49 -5.68 -2.25
C TRP A 83 -5.75 -6.72 -3.08
N LEU A 84 -5.46 -6.40 -4.34
CA LEU A 84 -4.56 -7.20 -5.15
C LEU A 84 -3.17 -7.24 -4.49
N GLN A 85 -2.68 -8.43 -4.15
CA GLN A 85 -1.35 -8.61 -3.59
C GLN A 85 -0.37 -9.22 -4.59
N ILE A 86 0.89 -8.80 -4.50
CA ILE A 86 1.99 -9.26 -5.33
C ILE A 86 3.13 -9.70 -4.41
N ALA A 87 3.24 -11.01 -4.21
CA ALA A 87 4.32 -11.64 -3.46
C ALA A 87 5.65 -11.55 -4.22
N CYS A 88 6.71 -11.14 -3.50
CA CYS A 88 8.07 -11.04 -4.01
C CYS A 88 9.02 -11.83 -3.10
N PRO A 89 9.10 -13.17 -3.23
CA PRO A 89 9.96 -13.98 -2.38
C PRO A 89 11.44 -13.73 -2.68
N ALA A 90 12.28 -13.74 -1.64
CA ALA A 90 13.72 -13.59 -1.79
C ALA A 90 14.39 -14.91 -2.20
N ALA A 91 15.30 -14.86 -3.18
CA ALA A 91 16.06 -16.00 -3.68
C ALA A 91 17.25 -16.37 -2.77
N TRP A 92 16.97 -16.84 -1.55
CA TRP A 92 17.99 -17.17 -0.53
C TRP A 92 19.02 -18.19 -1.02
N LYS A 93 18.60 -19.20 -1.77
CA LYS A 93 19.49 -20.23 -2.33
C LYS A 93 20.54 -19.65 -3.27
N GLN A 94 20.20 -18.59 -4.00
CA GLN A 94 21.07 -18.00 -5.02
C GLN A 94 21.97 -16.89 -4.45
N HIS A 95 21.43 -16.05 -3.57
CA HIS A 95 22.11 -14.82 -3.13
C HIS A 95 22.44 -14.77 -1.64
N GLY A 96 22.13 -15.82 -0.89
CA GLY A 96 22.38 -15.90 0.55
C GLY A 96 21.83 -14.67 1.28
N ARG A 97 22.66 -14.05 2.12
CA ARG A 97 22.28 -12.88 2.94
C ARG A 97 21.88 -11.66 2.10
N ALA A 98 22.39 -11.52 0.88
CA ALA A 98 22.06 -10.42 -0.02
C ALA A 98 20.66 -10.57 -0.66
N ALA A 99 20.05 -11.76 -0.60
CA ALA A 99 18.76 -12.01 -1.22
C ALA A 99 17.65 -11.07 -0.71
N GLY A 100 17.68 -10.70 0.58
CA GLY A 100 16.71 -9.76 1.16
C GLY A 100 16.80 -8.36 0.54
N PRO A 101 17.95 -7.66 0.65
CA PRO A 101 18.13 -6.35 0.02
C PRO A 101 17.92 -6.34 -1.50
N ILE A 102 18.33 -7.40 -2.22
CA ILE A 102 18.08 -7.55 -3.67
C ILE A 102 16.58 -7.61 -3.93
N ARG A 103 15.85 -8.45 -3.20
CA ARG A 103 14.39 -8.53 -3.28
C ARG A 103 13.73 -7.20 -2.96
N ASN A 104 14.19 -6.47 -1.93
CA ASN A 104 13.64 -5.15 -1.59
C ASN A 104 13.73 -4.20 -2.79
N ARG A 105 14.86 -4.20 -3.50
CA ARG A 105 15.03 -3.42 -4.74
C ARG A 105 14.06 -3.87 -5.83
N GLN A 106 13.91 -5.19 -6.02
CA GLN A 106 13.01 -5.76 -7.01
C GLN A 106 11.55 -5.40 -6.72
N MET A 107 11.11 -5.39 -5.45
CA MET A 107 9.77 -4.92 -5.09
C MET A 107 9.54 -3.47 -5.49
N LEU A 108 10.50 -2.58 -5.16
CA LEU A 108 10.39 -1.17 -5.52
C LEU A 108 10.37 -0.97 -7.04
N GLN A 109 11.23 -1.67 -7.78
CA GLN A 109 11.23 -1.60 -9.24
C GLN A 109 9.90 -2.09 -9.82
N ARG A 110 9.43 -3.25 -9.38
CA ARG A 110 8.16 -3.82 -9.84
C ARG A 110 6.97 -2.91 -9.52
N SER A 111 6.99 -2.21 -8.38
CA SER A 111 5.94 -1.22 -8.08
C SER A 111 5.94 -0.04 -9.04
N LEU A 112 7.10 0.38 -9.56
CA LEU A 112 7.16 1.41 -10.60
C LEU A 112 6.64 0.90 -11.93
N ASP A 113 6.91 -0.36 -12.27
CA ASP A 113 6.38 -0.97 -13.49
C ASP A 113 4.84 -1.05 -13.43
N VAL A 114 4.27 -1.38 -12.26
CA VAL A 114 2.82 -1.31 -12.03
C VAL A 114 2.31 0.12 -12.16
N LEU A 115 2.99 1.10 -11.57
CA LEU A 115 2.61 2.52 -11.66
C LEU A 115 2.64 3.05 -13.11
N ALA A 116 3.62 2.63 -13.90
CA ALA A 116 3.77 3.04 -15.29
C ALA A 116 2.61 2.55 -16.18
N ALA A 117 1.90 1.50 -15.78
CA ALA A 117 0.71 1.00 -16.46
C ALA A 117 -0.59 1.73 -16.04
N LEU A 118 -0.53 2.62 -15.03
CA LEU A 118 -1.70 3.34 -14.54
C LEU A 118 -1.88 4.70 -15.24
N PRO A 119 -3.12 5.21 -15.31
CA PRO A 119 -3.37 6.59 -15.74
C PRO A 119 -2.61 7.62 -14.89
N MET A 120 -2.40 8.82 -15.44
CA MET A 120 -1.69 9.90 -14.75
C MET A 120 -2.27 10.17 -13.35
N GLY A 121 -1.37 10.49 -12.41
CA GLY A 121 -1.75 10.74 -11.02
C GLY A 121 -1.91 9.46 -10.23
N ALA A 122 -0.94 8.54 -10.31
CA ALA A 122 -0.72 7.45 -9.36
C ALA A 122 0.59 7.68 -8.59
N GLY A 123 0.65 7.27 -7.33
CA GLY A 123 1.82 7.43 -6.46
C GLY A 123 2.27 6.11 -5.81
N LEU A 124 3.51 6.06 -5.35
CA LEU A 124 4.04 4.95 -4.57
C LEU A 124 3.98 5.28 -3.07
N LEU A 125 3.41 4.39 -2.28
CA LEU A 125 3.51 4.43 -0.82
C LEU A 125 4.34 3.25 -0.33
N VAL A 126 5.43 3.52 0.38
CA VAL A 126 6.26 2.49 1.02
C VAL A 126 6.00 2.50 2.52
N VAL A 127 5.56 1.37 3.07
CA VAL A 127 5.26 1.20 4.50
C VAL A 127 6.23 0.19 5.12
N GLY A 128 7.06 0.67 6.04
CA GLY A 128 7.93 -0.18 6.86
C GLY A 128 7.31 -0.44 8.23
N PHE A 129 6.85 -1.67 8.46
CA PHE A 129 6.45 -2.16 9.77
C PHE A 129 7.67 -2.47 10.66
N PRO A 130 7.51 -2.54 12.00
CA PRO A 130 8.61 -2.79 12.91
C PRO A 130 9.45 -3.99 12.48
N GLY A 131 10.77 -3.80 12.50
CA GLY A 131 11.72 -4.81 12.07
C GLY A 131 13.16 -4.34 12.13
N SER A 132 14.07 -5.22 11.74
CA SER A 132 15.52 -5.01 11.87
C SER A 132 16.13 -4.53 10.54
N ARG A 133 17.33 -5.02 10.21
CA ARG A 133 18.12 -4.63 9.03
C ARG A 133 17.35 -4.80 7.72
N GLY A 134 16.46 -5.79 7.65
CA GLY A 134 15.63 -6.04 6.46
C GLY A 134 14.69 -4.88 6.14
N THR A 135 13.95 -4.41 7.14
CA THR A 135 13.05 -3.25 7.03
C THR A 135 13.85 -1.97 6.80
N ALA A 136 14.93 -1.75 7.56
CA ALA A 136 15.78 -0.58 7.39
C ALA A 136 16.33 -0.48 5.96
N SER A 137 16.72 -1.61 5.37
CA SER A 137 17.16 -1.67 3.98
C SER A 137 16.05 -1.32 2.99
N LEU A 138 14.80 -1.75 3.21
CA LEU A 138 13.68 -1.38 2.36
C LEU A 138 13.45 0.14 2.40
N LEU A 139 13.41 0.71 3.61
CA LEU A 139 13.19 2.15 3.81
C LEU A 139 14.33 2.99 3.22
N ASP A 140 15.60 2.63 3.42
CA ASP A 140 16.74 3.35 2.82
C ASP A 140 16.67 3.34 1.28
N GLN A 141 16.36 2.18 0.68
CA GLN A 141 16.21 2.07 -0.76
C GLN A 141 15.03 2.92 -1.29
N ALA A 142 13.91 2.93 -0.58
CA ALA A 142 12.75 3.75 -0.92
C ALA A 142 13.06 5.26 -0.85
N HIS A 143 13.77 5.72 0.18
CA HIS A 143 14.21 7.11 0.28
C HIS A 143 15.18 7.48 -0.85
N ARG A 144 16.12 6.60 -1.20
CA ARG A 144 17.02 6.81 -2.35
C ARG A 144 16.26 6.92 -3.66
N LEU A 145 15.23 6.10 -3.85
CA LEU A 145 14.39 6.12 -5.02
C LEU A 145 13.55 7.41 -5.09
N SER A 146 12.93 7.81 -3.98
CA SER A 146 12.12 9.03 -3.86
C SER A 146 12.89 10.28 -4.29
N ARG A 147 14.16 10.43 -3.87
CA ARG A 147 15.01 11.58 -4.27
C ARG A 147 15.32 11.68 -5.77
N ARG A 148 15.09 10.63 -6.54
CA ARG A 148 15.44 10.56 -7.97
C ARG A 148 14.21 10.33 -8.86
N SER A 149 13.03 10.17 -8.27
CA SER A 149 11.81 9.83 -8.97
C SER A 149 11.03 11.10 -9.30
N ALA A 150 10.50 11.18 -10.53
CA ALA A 150 9.49 12.17 -10.90
C ALA A 150 8.08 11.78 -10.39
N ILE A 151 7.87 10.50 -10.10
CA ILE A 151 6.63 9.99 -9.51
C ILE A 151 6.65 10.28 -8.00
N PRO A 152 5.53 10.73 -7.39
CA PRO A 152 5.43 10.89 -5.94
C PRO A 152 5.68 9.56 -5.21
N ILE A 153 6.68 9.54 -4.33
CA ILE A 153 7.00 8.39 -3.47
C ILE A 153 6.98 8.84 -2.01
N GLU A 154 5.95 8.40 -1.29
CA GLU A 154 5.82 8.55 0.16
C GLU A 154 6.48 7.37 0.88
N VAL A 155 7.23 7.64 1.94
CA VAL A 155 7.84 6.61 2.78
C VAL A 155 7.37 6.80 4.22
N LEU A 156 6.77 5.76 4.79
CA LEU A 156 6.23 5.75 6.14
C LEU A 156 6.84 4.60 6.94
N GLN A 157 7.31 4.90 8.14
CA GLN A 157 7.72 3.89 9.12
C GLN A 157 6.68 3.83 10.23
N ILE A 158 6.15 2.62 10.47
CA ILE A 158 5.26 2.35 11.61
C ILE A 158 6.16 2.00 12.80
N PRO A 159 6.08 2.76 13.91
CA PRO A 159 6.88 2.48 15.10
C PRO A 159 6.40 1.18 15.76
N GLN A 160 7.29 0.57 16.54
CA GLN A 160 6.86 -0.50 17.45
C GLN A 160 5.90 0.11 18.47
N ALA A 161 4.76 -0.54 18.71
CA ALA A 161 3.89 -0.17 19.82
C ALA A 161 4.70 -0.33 21.12
N ALA A 162 4.72 0.74 21.92
CA ALA A 162 5.37 0.75 23.23
C ALA A 162 4.64 -0.16 24.22
#